data_AF-A0A4U8Z545-F1
#
_entry.id   AF-A0A4U8Z545-F1
#
_cell.length_a   1.000
_cell.length_b   1.000
_cell.length_c   1.000
_cell.angle_alpha   90.00
_cell.angle_beta   90.00
_cell.angle_gamma   90.00
#
_symmetry.space_group_name_H-M   'P 1'
#
loop_
_entity.id
_entity.type
_entity.pdbx_description
1 polymer ?
#
loop_
_entity_poly.entity_id
_entity_poly.type
_entity_poly.pdbx_seq_one_letter_code
_entity_poly.pdbx_strand_id
1 'polypeptide(L)'
;MFHRMRRRIVNSSHETAMLKIALINMCVIGAALAGAPAFAAEVNDYPTEARADYVYVCMKTNGETRDVLKRCSCSIDVIASLLPYDRFVAAETVVSMDQALGQIGTMFRNSPQAKATSDELRRAQAEAEVRCF
;
A
#
# COMPACT_ATOMS: atom_id res chain seq x y z
N MET A 1 -44.92 -53.72 -23.71
CA MET A 1 -43.50 -53.89 -23.28
C MET A 1 -42.57 -52.87 -23.94
N PHE A 2 -42.58 -52.70 -25.27
CA PHE A 2 -41.73 -51.75 -26.01
C PHE A 2 -41.81 -50.28 -25.55
N HIS A 3 -42.98 -49.80 -25.12
CA HIS A 3 -43.15 -48.40 -24.70
C HIS A 3 -42.42 -48.05 -23.38
N ARG A 4 -42.22 -49.04 -22.48
CA ARG A 4 -41.43 -48.86 -21.25
C ARG A 4 -39.92 -48.83 -21.53
N MET A 5 -39.45 -49.53 -22.56
CA MET A 5 -38.03 -49.58 -22.93
C MET A 5 -37.59 -48.27 -23.60
N ARG A 6 -38.44 -47.68 -24.46
CA ARG A 6 -38.17 -46.37 -25.08
C ARG A 6 -38.05 -45.23 -24.05
N ARG A 7 -38.85 -45.24 -22.97
CA ARG A 7 -38.76 -44.24 -21.90
C ARG A 7 -37.47 -44.35 -21.08
N ARG A 8 -36.96 -45.57 -20.82
CA ARG A 8 -35.68 -45.76 -20.11
C ARG A 8 -34.49 -45.25 -20.91
N ILE A 9 -34.48 -45.47 -22.23
CA ILE A 9 -33.41 -44.99 -23.11
C ILE A 9 -33.38 -43.45 -23.15
N VAL A 10 -34.55 -42.81 -23.31
CA VAL A 10 -34.67 -41.35 -23.32
C VAL A 10 -34.25 -40.74 -21.98
N ASN A 11 -34.67 -41.31 -20.84
CA ASN A 11 -34.28 -40.81 -19.50
C ASN A 11 -32.76 -40.88 -19.27
N SER A 12 -32.11 -41.97 -19.69
CA SER A 12 -30.65 -42.15 -19.58
C SER A 12 -29.86 -41.18 -20.47
N SER A 13 -30.37 -40.84 -21.66
CA SER A 13 -29.77 -39.80 -22.51
C SER A 13 -29.92 -38.38 -21.94
N HIS A 14 -30.99 -38.10 -21.19
CA HIS A 14 -31.17 -36.81 -20.53
C HIS A 14 -30.27 -36.66 -19.29
N GLU A 15 -30.11 -37.71 -18.48
CA GLU A 15 -29.22 -37.70 -17.31
C GLU A 15 -27.74 -37.52 -17.69
N THR A 16 -27.29 -38.17 -18.78
CA THR A 16 -25.92 -38.03 -19.29
C THR A 16 -25.66 -36.66 -19.93
N ALA A 17 -26.67 -36.03 -20.55
CA ALA A 17 -26.56 -34.68 -21.09
C ALA A 17 -26.49 -33.61 -19.98
N MET A 18 -27.30 -33.73 -18.93
CA MET A 18 -27.31 -32.81 -17.79
C MET A 18 -25.99 -32.86 -17.00
N LEU A 19 -25.41 -34.06 -16.81
CA LEU A 19 -24.12 -34.22 -16.12
C LEU A 19 -22.96 -33.59 -16.91
N LYS A 20 -22.97 -33.69 -18.25
CA LYS A 20 -21.96 -33.05 -19.12
C LYS A 20 -22.07 -31.53 -19.12
N ILE A 21 -23.29 -30.98 -19.15
CA ILE A 21 -23.52 -29.52 -19.09
C ILE A 21 -23.07 -28.95 -17.73
N ALA A 22 -23.35 -29.67 -16.63
CA ALA A 22 -22.91 -29.26 -15.29
C ALA A 22 -21.37 -29.25 -15.17
N LEU A 23 -20.68 -30.26 -15.72
CA LEU A 23 -19.21 -30.33 -15.72
C LEU A 23 -18.56 -29.23 -16.56
N ILE A 24 -19.15 -28.89 -17.72
CA ILE A 24 -18.66 -27.79 -18.58
C ILE A 24 -18.82 -26.44 -17.86
N ASN A 25 -19.97 -26.18 -17.23
CA ASN A 25 -20.22 -24.94 -16.50
C ASN A 25 -19.33 -24.80 -15.24
N MET A 26 -19.01 -25.92 -14.58
CA MET A 26 -18.11 -25.93 -13.41
C MET A 26 -16.65 -25.61 -13.77
N CYS A 27 -16.20 -25.96 -14.98
CA CYS A 27 -14.84 -25.69 -15.44
C CYS A 27 -14.64 -24.23 -15.91
N VAL A 28 -15.69 -23.58 -16.42
CA VAL A 28 -15.63 -22.20 -16.92
C VAL A 28 -15.57 -21.17 -15.77
N ILE A 29 -16.13 -21.48 -14.60
CA ILE A 29 -16.15 -20.57 -13.44
C ILE A 29 -14.82 -20.61 -12.65
N GLY A 30 -14.11 -21.74 -12.65
CA GLY A 30 -12.86 -21.91 -11.88
C GLY A 30 -11.65 -21.15 -12.43
N ALA A 31 -11.63 -20.84 -13.73
CA ALA A 31 -10.48 -20.20 -14.38
C ALA A 31 -10.44 -18.66 -14.22
N ALA A 32 -11.52 -18.03 -13.75
CA ALA A 32 -11.60 -16.57 -13.62
C ALA A 32 -11.07 -16.01 -12.28
N LEU A 33 -10.71 -16.87 -11.32
CA LEU A 33 -10.34 -16.45 -9.95
C LEU A 33 -8.83 -16.45 -9.64
N ALA A 34 -7.97 -16.84 -10.59
CA ALA A 34 -6.55 -17.11 -10.33
C ALA A 34 -5.57 -16.06 -10.88
N GLY A 35 -6.01 -14.84 -11.22
CA GLY A 35 -5.15 -13.94 -12.02
C GLY A 35 -5.39 -12.44 -11.92
N ALA A 36 -5.93 -11.92 -10.82
CA ALA A 36 -5.81 -10.49 -10.54
C ALA A 36 -4.77 -10.33 -9.42
N PRO A 37 -3.54 -9.83 -9.68
CA PRO A 37 -2.80 -9.21 -8.61
C PRO A 37 -3.71 -8.10 -8.06
N ALA A 38 -4.11 -8.23 -6.80
CA ALA A 38 -4.69 -7.14 -6.06
C ALA A 38 -3.56 -6.11 -5.85
N PHE A 39 -3.23 -5.35 -6.90
CA PHE A 39 -2.70 -4.01 -6.72
C PHE A 39 -3.83 -3.22 -6.07
N ALA A 40 -3.95 -3.37 -4.75
CA ALA A 40 -4.50 -2.31 -3.93
C ALA A 40 -3.77 -1.06 -4.42
N ALA A 41 -4.54 -0.11 -4.96
CA ALA A 41 -4.01 1.09 -5.56
C ALA A 41 -2.86 1.62 -4.70
N GLU A 42 -1.71 1.84 -5.34
CA GLU A 42 -0.52 2.49 -4.81
C GLU A 42 -0.87 3.95 -4.49
N VAL A 43 -1.78 4.15 -3.55
CA VAL A 43 -2.17 5.46 -3.02
C VAL A 43 -1.06 5.99 -2.11
N ASN A 44 -0.21 5.08 -1.61
CA ASN A 44 0.94 5.40 -0.79
C ASN A 44 2.01 4.31 -1.00
N ASP A 45 3.21 4.71 -1.46
CA ASP A 45 4.37 3.84 -1.72
C ASP A 45 5.17 3.52 -0.45
N TYR A 46 4.77 4.05 0.71
CA TYR A 46 5.48 3.85 1.97
C TYR A 46 5.09 2.50 2.58
N PRO A 47 6.08 1.69 3.00
CA PRO A 47 5.83 0.48 3.77
C PRO A 47 5.01 0.76 5.03
N THR A 48 4.21 -0.23 5.46
CA THR A 48 3.31 -0.05 6.61
C THR A 48 4.09 0.24 7.89
N GLU A 49 5.23 -0.43 8.07
CA GLU A 49 6.15 -0.21 9.17
C GLU A 49 6.69 1.23 9.19
N ALA A 50 7.08 1.80 8.05
CA ALA A 50 7.59 3.16 7.97
C ALA A 50 6.52 4.20 8.37
N ARG A 51 5.28 3.97 7.92
CA ARG A 51 4.13 4.82 8.31
C ARG A 51 3.84 4.71 9.80
N ALA A 52 3.86 3.50 10.34
CA ALA A 52 3.62 3.26 11.76
C ALA A 52 4.69 3.91 12.64
N ASP A 53 5.96 3.77 12.27
CA ASP A 53 7.10 4.37 12.97
C ASP A 53 7.03 5.90 12.94
N TYR A 54 6.71 6.50 11.79
CA TYR A 54 6.50 7.94 11.70
C TYR A 54 5.37 8.40 12.63
N VAL A 55 4.22 7.74 12.60
CA VAL A 55 3.07 8.11 13.45
C VAL A 55 3.43 7.96 14.93
N TYR A 56 4.15 6.90 15.29
CA TYR A 56 4.64 6.69 16.65
C TYR A 56 5.52 7.86 17.12
N VAL A 57 6.54 8.24 16.34
CA VAL A 57 7.44 9.36 16.68
C VAL A 57 6.68 10.69 16.73
N CYS A 58 5.80 10.95 15.78
CA CYS A 58 4.97 12.16 15.74
C CYS A 58 4.08 12.31 16.99
N MET A 59 3.52 11.21 17.49
CA MET A 59 2.75 11.23 18.73
C MET A 59 3.63 11.49 19.97
N LYS A 60 4.88 10.99 19.98
CA LYS A 60 5.81 11.28 21.08
C LYS A 60 6.15 12.77 21.20
N THR A 61 6.12 13.52 20.10
CA THR A 61 6.44 14.95 20.09
C THR A 61 5.22 15.86 20.25
N ASN A 62 4.04 15.44 19.78
CA ASN A 62 2.84 16.28 19.77
C ASN A 62 1.74 15.86 20.77
N GLY A 63 1.88 14.69 21.40
CA GLY A 63 0.95 14.15 22.39
C GLY A 63 0.33 12.81 22.00
N GLU A 64 0.07 11.96 22.98
CA GLU A 64 -0.33 10.56 22.77
C GLU A 64 -1.86 10.37 22.88
N THR A 65 -2.63 11.24 22.22
CA THR A 65 -4.09 11.16 22.19
C THR A 65 -4.62 10.61 20.87
N ARG A 66 -5.88 10.16 20.85
CA ARG A 66 -6.52 9.72 19.60
C ARG A 66 -6.68 10.84 18.58
N ASP A 67 -6.78 12.10 19.02
CA ASP A 67 -6.86 13.23 18.09
C ASP A 67 -5.52 13.46 17.41
N VAL A 68 -4.43 13.48 18.18
CA VAL A 68 -3.06 13.60 17.62
C VAL A 68 -2.73 12.41 16.71
N LEU A 69 -3.17 11.19 17.05
CA LEU A 69 -3.02 10.04 16.16
C LEU A 69 -3.63 10.32 14.77
N LYS A 70 -4.83 10.91 14.70
CA LYS A 70 -5.46 11.27 13.41
C LYS A 70 -4.63 12.31 12.64
N ARG A 71 -4.11 13.34 13.33
CA ARG A 71 -3.27 14.38 12.72
C ARG A 71 -1.94 13.83 12.23
N CYS A 72 -1.27 13.00 13.03
CA CYS A 72 -0.04 12.31 12.65
C CYS A 72 -0.24 11.35 11.47
N SER A 73 -1.36 10.61 11.42
CA SER A 73 -1.72 9.79 10.26
C SER A 73 -1.98 10.64 9.01
N CYS A 74 -2.70 11.76 9.15
CA CYS A 74 -2.87 12.72 8.04
C CYS A 74 -1.52 13.23 7.53
N SER A 75 -0.61 13.59 8.44
CA SER A 75 0.70 14.17 8.09
C SER A 75 1.52 13.22 7.21
N ILE A 76 1.63 11.94 7.57
CA ILE A 76 2.40 10.98 6.76
C ILE A 76 1.77 10.71 5.40
N ASP A 77 0.44 10.73 5.31
CA ASP A 77 -0.25 10.55 4.03
C ASP A 77 -0.05 11.79 3.11
N VAL A 78 0.01 13.00 3.68
CA VAL A 78 0.39 14.21 2.92
C VAL A 78 1.85 14.14 2.46
N ILE A 79 2.77 13.75 3.34
CA ILE A 79 4.20 13.61 2.99
C ILE A 79 4.35 12.59 1.84
N ALA A 80 3.73 11.42 1.95
CA ALA A 80 3.79 10.40 0.91
C ALA A 80 3.20 10.87 -0.44
N SER A 81 2.21 11.77 -0.43
CA SER A 81 1.66 12.35 -1.66
C SER A 81 2.61 13.33 -2.37
N LEU A 82 3.64 13.83 -1.69
CA LEU A 82 4.56 14.86 -2.18
C LEU A 82 5.98 14.34 -2.39
N LEU A 83 6.37 13.30 -1.66
CA LEU A 83 7.74 12.80 -1.57
C LEU A 83 7.75 11.27 -1.68
N PRO A 84 8.30 10.68 -2.76
CA PRO A 84 8.45 9.24 -2.88
C PRO A 84 9.30 8.66 -1.74
N TYR A 85 9.03 7.41 -1.37
CA TYR A 85 9.64 6.75 -0.21
C TYR A 85 11.18 6.74 -0.26
N ASP A 86 11.78 6.46 -1.41
CA ASP A 86 13.25 6.48 -1.56
C ASP A 86 13.85 7.86 -1.26
N ARG A 87 13.14 8.94 -1.62
CA ARG A 87 13.58 10.32 -1.36
C ARG A 87 13.38 10.69 0.11
N PHE A 88 12.33 10.17 0.73
CA PHE A 88 12.12 10.30 2.17
C PHE A 88 13.25 9.65 2.97
N VAL A 89 13.59 8.40 2.70
CA VAL A 89 14.68 7.69 3.38
C VAL A 89 16.03 8.39 3.16
N ALA A 90 16.29 8.86 1.93
CA ALA A 90 17.49 9.62 1.63
C ALA A 90 17.55 10.92 2.44
N ALA A 91 16.45 11.65 2.54
CA ALA A 91 16.37 12.89 3.30
C ALA A 91 16.51 12.67 4.81
N GLU A 92 15.86 11.66 5.38
CA GLU A 92 16.03 11.29 6.80
C GLU A 92 17.48 10.93 7.11
N THR A 93 18.12 10.18 6.22
CA THR A 93 19.55 9.83 6.36
C THR A 93 20.41 11.08 6.37
N VAL A 94 20.16 12.02 5.44
CA VAL A 94 20.88 13.30 5.40
C VAL A 94 20.66 14.08 6.69
N VAL A 95 19.42 14.20 7.18
CA VAL A 95 19.12 14.92 8.43
C VAL A 95 19.81 14.28 9.63
N SER A 96 19.88 12.95 9.69
CA SER A 96 20.63 12.23 10.74
C SER A 96 22.13 12.55 10.68
N MET A 97 22.73 12.52 9.49
CA MET A 97 24.15 12.84 9.30
C MET A 97 24.45 14.32 9.54
N ASP A 98 23.51 15.20 9.23
CA ASP A 98 23.60 16.64 9.48
C ASP A 98 23.74 16.95 10.98
N GLN A 99 23.12 16.13 11.83
CA GLN A 99 23.19 16.22 13.30
C GLN A 99 24.46 15.59 13.88
N ALA A 100 25.29 14.91 13.07
CA ALA A 100 26.54 14.32 13.54
C ALA A 100 27.52 15.39 14.02
N LEU A 101 28.26 15.07 15.08
CA LEU A 101 29.26 15.97 15.64
C LEU A 101 30.56 15.97 14.82
N GLY A 102 31.32 17.07 14.90
CA GLY A 102 32.64 17.19 14.27
C GLY A 102 32.62 17.47 12.78
N GLN A 103 33.63 16.96 12.07
CA GLN A 103 33.85 17.26 10.66
C GLN A 103 32.77 16.67 9.75
N ILE A 104 32.26 15.48 10.06
CA ILE A 104 31.24 14.79 9.26
C ILE A 104 29.96 15.62 9.15
N GLY A 105 29.37 16.05 10.28
CA GLY A 105 28.17 16.89 10.22
C GLY A 105 28.42 18.22 9.53
N THR A 106 29.63 18.80 9.64
CA THR A 106 29.98 20.03 8.92
C THR A 106 30.04 19.81 7.41
N MET A 107 30.52 18.66 6.94
CA MET A 107 30.52 18.31 5.51
C MET A 107 29.09 18.17 4.96
N PHE A 108 28.20 17.50 5.69
CA PHE A 108 26.79 17.36 5.30
C PHE A 108 26.06 18.71 5.31
N ARG A 109 26.20 19.51 6.38
CA ARG A 109 25.65 20.87 6.46
C ARG A 109 26.08 21.74 5.29
N ASN A 110 27.33 21.60 4.84
CA ASN A 110 27.89 22.44 3.78
C ASN A 110 27.65 21.91 2.36
N SER A 111 27.28 20.64 2.21
CA SER A 111 27.01 20.02 0.90
C SER A 111 25.73 20.58 0.26
N PRO A 112 25.80 21.18 -0.96
CA PRO A 112 24.61 21.64 -1.68
C PRO A 112 23.60 20.53 -1.96
N GLN A 113 24.09 19.32 -2.28
CA GLN A 113 23.23 18.17 -2.55
C GLN A 113 22.51 17.67 -1.29
N ALA A 114 23.21 17.65 -0.14
CA ALA A 114 22.59 17.31 1.13
C ALA A 114 21.49 18.32 1.50
N LYS A 115 21.77 19.62 1.37
CA LYS A 115 20.77 20.68 1.58
C LYS A 115 19.53 20.45 0.72
N ALA A 116 19.71 20.30 -0.61
CA ALA A 116 18.60 20.09 -1.53
C ALA A 116 17.72 18.88 -1.16
N THR A 117 18.35 17.78 -0.73
CA THR A 117 17.65 16.56 -0.29
C THR A 117 16.86 16.82 0.99
N SER A 118 17.46 17.48 1.99
CA SER A 118 16.76 17.83 3.23
C SER A 118 15.64 18.85 3.03
N ASP A 119 15.78 19.76 2.06
CA ASP A 119 14.80 20.80 1.78
C ASP A 119 13.53 20.23 1.13
N GLU A 120 13.63 19.16 0.33
CA GLU A 120 12.47 18.43 -0.19
C GLU A 120 11.59 17.90 0.95
N LEU A 121 12.20 17.22 1.92
CA LEU A 121 11.50 16.70 3.10
C LEU A 121 10.90 17.82 3.96
N ARG A 122 11.66 18.89 4.21
CA ARG A 122 11.17 20.05 4.98
C ARG A 122 9.96 20.71 4.33
N ARG A 123 9.93 20.84 3.00
CA ARG A 123 8.77 21.36 2.26
C ARG A 123 7.55 20.45 2.42
N ALA A 124 7.72 19.14 2.27
CA ALA A 124 6.62 18.18 2.47
C ALA A 124 6.08 18.21 3.91
N GLN A 125 6.96 18.32 4.91
CA GLN A 125 6.59 18.47 6.31
C GLN A 125 5.85 19.78 6.59
N ALA A 126 6.27 20.89 5.99
CA ALA A 126 5.58 22.18 6.14
C ALA A 126 4.16 22.15 5.56
N GLU A 127 3.97 21.52 4.40
CA GLU A 127 2.64 21.32 3.80
C GLU A 127 1.75 20.42 4.68
N ALA A 128 2.34 19.36 5.26
CA ALA A 128 1.64 18.48 6.19
C ALA A 128 1.22 19.19 7.47
N GLU A 129 2.08 20.06 8.03
CA GLU A 129 1.76 20.89 9.19
C GLU A 129 0.53 21.75 8.91
N VAL A 130 0.55 22.52 7.82
CA VAL A 130 -0.57 23.43 7.44
C VAL A 130 -1.87 22.67 7.21
N ARG A 131 -1.81 21.45 6.66
CA ARG A 131 -3.01 20.67 6.29
C ARG A 131 -3.58 19.83 7.43
N CYS A 132 -2.75 19.41 8.39
CA CYS A 132 -3.12 18.38 9.34
C CYS A 132 -3.09 18.82 10.82
N PHE A 133 -2.41 19.91 11.15
CA PHE A 133 -2.24 20.39 12.53
C PHE A 133 -2.95 21.72 12.80
#